data_AF-A0A7S1MRY1-F1
#
_entry.id   AF-A0A7S1MRY1-F1
#
_cell.length_a   1.000
_cell.length_b   1.000
_cell.length_c   1.000
_cell.angle_alpha   90.00
_cell.angle_beta   90.00
_cell.angle_gamma   90.00
#
_symmetry.space_group_name_H-M   'P 1'
#
loop_
_entity.id
_entity.type
_entity.pdbx_description
1 polymer ?
#
loop_
_entity_poly.entity_id
_entity_poly.type
_entity_poly.pdbx_seq_one_letter_code
_entity_poly.pdbx_strand_id
1 'polypeptide(L)'
;VVAQSAGGDEKHFTLRVGGVVRIGRALGNDVILDADGVSAFHAELFLRPSGHWGGHGLCIRDNSKNGTGMRPGPKAEEAASRDSKEEPAWEPLRRGAFRALDHGWQL
;
A
#
# COMPACT_ATOMS: atom_id res chain seq x y z
N VAL A 1 -4.00 -19.58 -3.89
CA VAL A 1 -2.88 -18.73 -4.32
C VAL A 1 -2.66 -19.02 -5.78
N VAL A 2 -2.98 -18.10 -6.68
CA VAL A 2 -2.69 -18.24 -8.12
C VAL A 2 -2.09 -16.91 -8.55
N ALA A 3 -0.91 -16.95 -9.15
CA ALA A 3 -0.22 -15.80 -9.71
C ALA A 3 -0.07 -16.01 -11.22
N GLN A 4 -0.36 -14.98 -12.02
CA GLN A 4 0.00 -14.91 -13.43
C GLN A 4 0.71 -13.56 -13.66
N SER A 5 1.86 -13.60 -14.34
CA SER A 5 2.70 -12.44 -14.67
C SER A 5 2.77 -12.29 -16.18
N ALA A 6 2.67 -11.04 -16.66
CA ALA A 6 3.06 -10.63 -18.00
C ALA A 6 3.70 -9.24 -17.92
N GLY A 7 5.04 -9.18 -17.84
CA GLY A 7 5.81 -7.94 -17.94
C GLY A 7 5.69 -7.02 -16.73
N GLY A 8 6.52 -7.27 -15.71
CA GLY A 8 6.33 -6.72 -14.35
C GLY A 8 5.42 -7.67 -13.59
N ASP A 9 5.94 -8.31 -12.55
CA ASP A 9 5.21 -9.34 -11.82
C ASP A 9 4.03 -8.74 -11.06
N GLU A 10 2.85 -8.73 -11.68
CA GLU A 10 1.60 -8.40 -11.02
C GLU A 10 1.19 -9.53 -10.07
N LYS A 11 0.83 -9.16 -8.84
CA LYS A 11 0.37 -10.10 -7.82
C LYS A 11 -0.94 -9.62 -7.22
N HIS A 12 -1.95 -10.50 -7.26
CA HIS A 12 -3.24 -10.26 -6.64
C HIS A 12 -3.36 -10.99 -5.31
N PHE A 13 -3.91 -10.31 -4.31
CA PHE A 13 -4.15 -10.85 -2.98
C PHE A 13 -5.61 -10.62 -2.58
N THR A 14 -6.22 -11.62 -1.95
CA THR A 14 -7.50 -11.45 -1.26
C THR A 14 -7.23 -11.25 0.22
N LEU A 15 -7.50 -10.05 0.71
CA LEU A 15 -7.32 -9.72 2.12
C LEU A 15 -8.63 -9.93 2.89
N ARG A 16 -8.55 -10.60 4.03
CA ARG A 16 -9.67 -10.83 4.94
C ARG A 16 -9.43 -10.10 6.26
N VAL A 17 -10.49 -9.83 7.01
CA VAL A 17 -10.40 -9.24 8.35
C VAL A 17 -9.50 -10.10 9.23
N GLY A 18 -8.54 -9.48 9.92
CA GLY A 18 -7.52 -10.16 10.72
C GLY A 18 -6.32 -10.70 9.91
N GLY A 19 -6.41 -10.72 8.58
CA GLY A 19 -5.28 -11.00 7.69
C GLY A 19 -4.38 -9.78 7.50
N VAL A 20 -3.12 -10.05 7.15
CA VAL A 20 -2.10 -9.03 6.85
C VAL A 20 -1.31 -9.48 5.63
N VAL A 21 -1.09 -8.58 4.67
CA VAL A 21 -0.09 -8.76 3.60
C VAL A 21 1.18 -8.04 4.02
N ARG A 22 2.29 -8.76 4.09
CA ARG A 22 3.60 -8.23 4.47
C ARG A 22 4.42 -7.90 3.24
N ILE A 23 5.09 -6.75 3.28
CA ILE A 23 5.94 -6.24 2.21
C ILE A 23 7.33 -5.99 2.79
N GLY A 24 8.37 -6.49 2.13
CA GLY A 24 9.75 -6.22 2.54
C GLY A 24 10.77 -7.09 1.80
N ARG A 25 12.04 -6.94 2.14
CA ARG A 25 13.14 -7.65 1.46
C ARG A 25 13.33 -9.09 1.92
N ALA A 26 12.88 -9.44 3.12
CA ALA A 26 13.02 -10.80 3.62
C ALA A 26 12.09 -11.78 2.89
N LEU A 27 12.55 -13.02 2.70
CA LEU A 27 11.78 -14.09 2.04
C LEU A 27 10.50 -14.49 2.78
N GLY A 28 10.32 -14.07 4.03
CA GLY A 28 9.12 -14.32 4.82
C GLY A 28 7.95 -13.36 4.55
N ASN A 29 8.08 -12.45 3.59
CA ASN A 29 7.01 -11.53 3.19
C ASN A 29 6.17 -12.10 2.05
N ASP A 30 4.93 -11.66 1.95
CA ASP A 30 4.02 -12.01 0.86
C ASP A 30 4.44 -11.32 -0.45
N VAL A 31 4.92 -10.08 -0.34
CA VAL A 31 5.54 -9.31 -1.42
C VAL A 31 7.01 -9.06 -1.07
N ILE A 32 7.89 -9.70 -1.83
CA ILE A 32 9.34 -9.58 -1.67
C ILE A 32 9.84 -8.47 -2.60
N LEU A 33 10.39 -7.41 -2.02
CA LEU A 33 11.01 -6.31 -2.75
C LEU A 33 12.51 -6.32 -2.45
N ASP A 34 13.29 -6.89 -3.38
CA ASP A 34 14.75 -6.96 -3.26
C ASP A 34 15.39 -5.70 -3.81
N ALA A 35 15.33 -4.63 -3.02
CA ALA A 35 15.95 -3.36 -3.34
C ALA A 35 16.65 -2.78 -2.11
N ASP A 36 17.76 -2.09 -2.37
CA ASP A 36 18.48 -1.36 -1.33
C ASP A 36 17.57 -0.28 -0.72
N GLY A 37 17.64 -0.18 0.60
CA GLY A 37 16.78 0.70 1.39
C GLY A 37 15.41 0.12 1.74
N VAL A 38 14.99 -1.01 1.16
CA VAL A 38 13.83 -1.76 1.64
C VAL A 38 14.20 -2.55 2.90
N SER A 39 13.47 -2.31 3.99
CA SER A 39 13.63 -3.05 5.24
C SER A 39 13.19 -4.50 5.12
N ALA A 40 13.76 -5.38 5.94
CA ALA A 40 13.41 -6.81 5.96
C ALA A 40 11.89 -7.03 6.11
N PHE A 41 11.25 -6.26 7.00
CA PHE A 41 9.79 -6.14 7.15
C PHE A 41 9.45 -4.65 7.04
N HIS A 42 9.08 -4.19 5.85
CA HIS A 42 9.00 -2.76 5.51
C HIS A 42 7.62 -2.19 5.83
N ALA A 43 6.57 -2.79 5.29
CA ALA A 43 5.20 -2.32 5.47
C ALA A 43 4.22 -3.49 5.53
N GLU A 44 3.01 -3.18 6.03
CA GLU A 44 1.92 -4.14 6.16
C GLU A 44 0.63 -3.54 5.63
N LEU A 45 -0.12 -4.32 4.85
CA LEU A 45 -1.49 -4.02 4.44
C LEU A 45 -2.48 -4.85 5.25
N PHE A 46 -3.51 -4.21 5.80
CA PHE A 46 -4.51 -4.86 6.66
C PHE A 46 -5.86 -4.15 6.55
N LEU A 47 -6.93 -4.84 6.91
CA LEU A 47 -8.28 -4.27 6.95
C LEU A 47 -8.60 -3.71 8.34
N ARG A 48 -9.23 -2.55 8.39
CA ARG A 48 -9.79 -1.93 9.60
C ARG A 48 -11.28 -1.66 9.41
N PRO A 49 -12.12 -1.73 10.45
CA PRO A 49 -13.49 -1.22 10.37
C PRO A 49 -13.47 0.22 9.85
N SER A 50 -14.26 0.52 8.81
CA SER A 50 -14.48 1.88 8.33
C SER A 50 -15.82 2.40 8.84
N GLY A 51 -15.91 3.70 9.11
CA GLY A 51 -17.15 4.34 9.57
C GLY A 51 -18.26 4.39 8.53
N HIS A 52 -18.00 3.95 7.30
CA HIS A 52 -18.95 3.95 6.19
C HIS A 52 -19.64 2.59 6.10
N TRP A 53 -20.96 2.57 6.33
CA TRP A 53 -21.89 1.47 5.99
C TRP A 53 -21.47 0.06 6.48
N GLY A 54 -20.77 -0.04 7.62
CA GLY A 54 -20.32 -1.32 8.17
C GLY A 54 -19.22 -2.01 7.35
N GLY A 55 -18.54 -1.27 6.47
CA GLY A 55 -17.45 -1.78 5.65
C GLY A 55 -16.10 -1.88 6.38
N HIS A 56 -15.12 -2.41 5.68
CA HIS A 56 -13.71 -2.35 6.09
C HIS A 56 -12.92 -1.51 5.09
N GLY A 57 -12.05 -0.63 5.59
CA GLY A 57 -11.09 0.12 4.80
C GLY A 57 -9.75 -0.61 4.73
N LEU A 58 -9.11 -0.58 3.56
CA LEU A 58 -7.73 -1.01 3.41
C LEU A 58 -6.81 0.01 4.11
N CYS A 59 -5.84 -0.47 4.87
CA CYS A 59 -4.87 0.38 5.55
C CYS A 59 -3.45 -0.13 5.28
N ILE A 60 -2.51 0.80 5.23
CA ILE A 60 -1.07 0.53 5.27
C ILE A 60 -0.48 0.99 6.60
N ARG A 61 0.49 0.23 7.12
CA ARG A 61 1.37 0.63 8.22
C ARG A 61 2.83 0.57 7.79
N ASP A 62 3.59 1.62 8.10
CA ASP A 62 5.04 1.66 7.91
C ASP A 62 5.77 1.09 9.13
N ASN A 63 6.68 0.14 8.94
CA ASN A 63 7.58 -0.39 9.96
C ASN A 63 9.06 -0.20 9.58
N SER A 64 9.33 0.48 8.48
CA SER A 64 10.62 0.55 7.83
C SER A 64 11.63 1.45 8.55
N LYS A 65 12.91 1.29 8.18
CA LYS A 65 14.00 2.16 8.61
C LYS A 65 14.09 3.45 7.79
N ASN A 66 13.68 3.41 6.52
CA ASN A 66 13.89 4.48 5.54
C ASN A 66 12.62 5.24 5.17
N GLY A 67 11.48 4.86 5.75
CA GLY A 67 10.17 5.46 5.49
C GLY A 67 9.43 4.79 4.33
N THR A 68 8.12 4.93 4.35
CA THR A 68 7.21 4.57 3.25
C THR A 68 6.58 5.85 2.70
N GLY A 69 6.68 6.06 1.39
CA GLY A 69 5.96 7.11 0.70
C GLY A 69 4.57 6.62 0.29
N MET A 70 3.60 7.51 0.21
CA MET A 70 2.30 7.19 -0.36
C MET A 70 1.70 8.40 -1.06
N ARG A 71 0.88 8.16 -2.08
CA ARG A 71 0.09 9.20 -2.73
C ARG A 71 -1.18 8.63 -3.35
N PRO A 72 -2.24 9.44 -3.54
CA PRO A 72 -3.35 9.05 -4.38
C PRO A 72 -2.86 8.71 -5.80
N GLY A 73 -3.53 7.76 -6.45
CA GLY A 73 -3.23 7.47 -7.85
C GLY A 73 -3.60 8.63 -8.77
N PRO A 74 -3.05 8.66 -10.00
CA PRO A 74 -3.39 9.68 -11.00
C PRO A 74 -4.87 9.66 -11.41
N LYS A 75 -5.62 8.61 -11.04
CA LYS A 75 -7.07 8.47 -11.29
C LYS A 75 -7.91 8.51 -10.00
N ALA A 76 -7.31 8.74 -8.83
CA ALA A 76 -8.07 8.86 -7.59
C ALA A 76 -8.93 10.13 -7.64
N GLU A 77 -10.16 10.07 -7.13
CA GLU A 77 -11.09 11.21 -7.16
C GLU A 77 -10.52 12.45 -6.45
N GLU A 78 -9.68 12.26 -5.42
CA GLU A 78 -8.95 13.33 -4.74
C GLU A 78 -7.94 14.06 -5.65
N ALA A 79 -7.37 13.36 -6.65
CA ALA A 79 -6.49 13.94 -7.66
C ALA A 79 -7.26 14.64 -8.79
N ALA A 80 -8.57 14.38 -8.93
CA ALA A 80 -9.41 14.89 -10.02
C ALA A 80 -9.83 16.36 -9.85
N SER A 81 -9.38 17.06 -8.80
CA SER A 81 -9.82 18.43 -8.49
C SER A 81 -9.12 19.54 -9.28
N ARG A 82 -8.15 19.26 -10.16
CA ARG A 82 -7.46 20.32 -10.91
C ARG A 82 -7.13 19.91 -12.33
N ASP A 83 -7.39 20.82 -13.26
CA ASP A 83 -6.90 20.93 -14.65
C ASP A 83 -5.36 20.77 -14.83
N SER A 84 -4.62 20.42 -13.78
CA SER A 84 -3.19 20.19 -13.80
C SER A 84 -2.90 18.72 -14.14
N LYS A 85 -2.15 18.47 -15.21
CA LYS A 85 -1.56 17.16 -15.57
C LYS A 85 -0.53 16.65 -14.53
N GLU A 86 -0.46 17.24 -13.35
CA GLU A 86 0.55 16.97 -12.34
C GLU A 86 0.07 15.87 -11.39
N GLU A 87 0.89 14.85 -11.21
CA GLU A 87 0.60 13.78 -10.28
C GLU A 87 0.64 14.31 -8.83
N PRO A 88 -0.20 13.75 -7.93
CA PRO A 88 -0.12 14.09 -6.51
C PRO A 88 1.29 13.91 -5.94
N ALA A 89 1.66 14.78 -5.01
CA ALA A 89 2.94 14.68 -4.33
C ALA A 89 3.01 13.43 -3.44
N TRP A 90 4.20 12.85 -3.31
CA TRP A 90 4.46 11.78 -2.36
C TRP A 90 4.45 12.32 -0.92
N GLU A 91 3.67 11.69 -0.05
CA GLU A 91 3.59 11.99 1.37
C GLU A 91 4.26 10.89 2.19
N PRO A 92 5.09 11.23 3.19
CA PRO A 92 5.68 10.22 4.05
C PRO A 92 4.67 9.69 5.07
N LEU A 93 4.63 8.38 5.24
CA LEU A 93 3.97 7.73 6.38
C LEU A 93 4.94 7.69 7.56
N ARG A 94 4.50 8.15 8.74
CA ARG A 94 5.32 8.05 9.96
C ARG A 94 5.47 6.59 10.36
N ARG A 95 6.68 6.18 10.72
CA ARG A 95 6.96 4.84 11.23
C ARG A 95 6.05 4.48 12.42
N GLY A 96 5.43 3.30 12.35
CA GLY A 96 4.46 2.77 13.30
C GLY A 96 3.04 3.32 13.12
N ALA A 97 2.87 4.44 12.41
CA ALA A 97 1.57 4.96 12.06
C ALA A 97 0.96 4.14 10.91
N PHE A 98 -0.35 4.25 10.77
CA PHE A 98 -1.09 3.67 9.66
C PHE A 98 -1.94 4.73 8.98
N ARG A 99 -2.29 4.48 7.73
CA ARG A 99 -3.22 5.33 6.96
C ARG A 99 -4.17 4.46 6.16
N ALA A 100 -5.43 4.91 6.08
CA ALA A 100 -6.40 4.32 5.18
C ALA A 100 -6.02 4.63 3.73
N LEU A 101 -6.17 3.64 2.87
CA LEU A 101 -5.97 3.73 1.44
C LEU A 101 -7.32 3.73 0.75
N ASP A 102 -7.43 4.54 -0.31
CA ASP A 102 -8.56 4.48 -1.23
C ASP A 102 -8.15 3.83 -2.56
N HIS A 103 -9.11 3.71 -3.46
CA HIS A 103 -8.95 3.10 -4.76
C HIS A 103 -7.89 3.84 -5.58
N GLY A 104 -6.93 3.07 -6.10
CA GLY A 104 -5.88 3.57 -6.98
C GLY A 104 -4.67 4.22 -6.28
N TRP A 105 -4.60 4.25 -4.95
CA TRP A 105 -3.42 4.77 -4.24
C TRP A 105 -2.12 4.03 -4.58
N GLN A 106 -1.00 4.75 -4.48
CA GLN A 106 0.37 4.28 -4.76
C GLN A 106 1.23 4.35 -3.50
N LEU A 107 2.22 3.46 -3.42
CA LEU A 107 3.12 3.20 -2.29
C LEU A 107 4.57 3.10 -2.77
#